data_AF-A0A820CB58-F1
#
_entry.id   AF-A0A820CB58-F1
#
_cell.length_a   1.000
_cell.length_b   1.000
_cell.length_c   1.000
_cell.angle_alpha   90.00
_cell.angle_beta   90.00
_cell.angle_gamma   90.00
#
_symmetry.space_group_name_H-M   'P 1'
#
loop_
_entity.id
_entity.type
_entity.pdbx_description
1 polymer ?
#
loop_
_entity_poly.entity_id
_entity_poly.type
_entity_poly.pdbx_seq_one_letter_code
_entity_poly.pdbx_strand_id
1 'polypeptide(L)'
;MTQNPPAVPLTNALTAIYCHNAQDAGLMTIKCRTNEKIRMLDAFDVVAKDKSRLPLQCLTQKHFSMVYGDNTNDDDCKVHTSFTSACSGRENCTLHMQPIRLNSANKTCHNELVDYTMAFFECISGRKFII
;
A
#
# COMPACT_ATOMS: atom_id res chain seq x y z
N MET A 1 -22.12 -17.84 -11.66
CA MET A 1 -20.88 -18.65 -11.63
C MET A 1 -19.73 -17.67 -11.71
N THR A 2 -18.96 -17.49 -10.64
CA THR A 2 -17.75 -16.65 -10.66
C THR A 2 -16.62 -17.53 -11.20
N GLN A 3 -16.28 -17.35 -12.47
CA GLN A 3 -15.07 -17.94 -13.03
C GLN A 3 -13.89 -17.27 -12.33
N ASN A 4 -13.00 -18.06 -11.73
CA ASN A 4 -11.71 -17.53 -11.31
C ASN A 4 -10.95 -17.14 -12.59
N PRO A 5 -10.42 -15.91 -12.70
CA PRO A 5 -9.51 -15.53 -13.76
C PRO A 5 -8.45 -16.60 -13.99
N PRO A 6 -8.06 -16.90 -15.25
CA PRO A 6 -6.93 -17.76 -15.50
C PRO A 6 -5.71 -17.23 -14.73
N ALA A 7 -5.04 -18.11 -14.00
CA ALA A 7 -3.84 -17.79 -13.23
C ALA A 7 -2.70 -17.42 -14.19
N VAL A 8 -2.67 -16.17 -14.64
CA VAL A 8 -1.56 -15.62 -15.41
C VAL A 8 -0.35 -15.58 -14.47
N PRO A 9 0.81 -16.17 -14.84
CA PRO A 9 1.99 -16.18 -13.99
C PRO A 9 2.36 -14.75 -13.57
N LEU A 10 2.86 -14.59 -12.35
CA LEU A 10 3.44 -13.32 -11.88
C LEU A 10 4.58 -12.97 -12.83
N THR A 11 4.52 -11.77 -13.40
CA THR A 11 5.51 -11.35 -14.41
C THR A 11 6.42 -10.27 -13.86
N ASN A 12 5.87 -9.26 -13.20
CA ASN A 12 6.60 -8.11 -12.68
C ASN A 12 5.76 -7.43 -11.60
N ALA A 13 5.99 -7.80 -10.33
CA ALA A 13 5.39 -7.13 -9.19
C ALA A 13 5.95 -5.71 -9.06
N LEU A 14 5.05 -4.74 -9.02
CA LEU A 14 5.29 -3.32 -8.79
C LEU A 14 4.74 -2.95 -7.41
N THR A 15 5.33 -1.92 -6.82
CA THR A 15 4.92 -1.40 -5.50
C THR A 15 4.59 0.06 -5.62
N ALA A 16 3.44 0.46 -5.08
CA ALA A 16 3.08 1.85 -4.87
C ALA A 16 3.01 2.13 -3.36
N ILE A 17 3.53 3.29 -2.96
CA ILE A 17 3.61 3.69 -1.55
C ILE A 17 2.94 5.06 -1.41
N TYR A 18 2.05 5.17 -0.43
CA TYR A 18 1.48 6.43 0.01
C TYR A 18 1.90 6.70 1.44
N CYS A 19 2.55 7.84 1.68
CA CYS A 19 2.93 8.29 3.01
C CYS A 19 1.78 9.08 3.60
N HIS A 20 1.25 8.63 4.73
CA HIS A 20 0.17 9.32 5.42
C HIS A 20 0.70 10.55 6.13
N ASN A 21 -0.12 11.60 6.12
CA ASN A 21 0.06 12.76 6.98
C ASN A 21 -1.09 12.77 8.00
N ALA A 22 -0.78 12.93 9.28
CA ALA A 22 -1.77 12.95 10.35
C ALA A 22 -2.84 14.05 10.19
N GLN A 23 -2.53 15.09 9.42
CA GLN A 23 -3.38 16.28 9.29
C GLN A 23 -4.17 16.31 7.98
N ASP A 24 -3.74 15.60 6.95
CA ASP A 24 -4.25 15.79 5.59
C ASP A 24 -4.58 14.48 4.89
N ALA A 25 -5.71 14.48 4.18
CA ALA A 25 -6.01 13.46 3.20
C ALA A 25 -5.25 13.75 1.89
N GLY A 26 -4.82 12.71 1.21
CA GLY A 26 -4.10 12.82 -0.06
C GLY A 26 -4.56 11.78 -1.07
N LEU A 27 -3.82 11.69 -2.17
CA LEU A 27 -4.15 10.84 -3.30
C LEU A 27 -3.02 9.85 -3.58
N MET A 28 -3.36 8.58 -3.66
CA MET A 28 -2.48 7.53 -4.16
C MET A 28 -2.91 7.16 -5.58
N THR A 29 -2.02 7.32 -6.56
CA THR A 29 -2.33 7.00 -7.97
C THR A 29 -1.50 5.83 -8.46
N ILE A 30 -2.17 4.80 -8.97
CA ILE A 30 -1.58 3.63 -9.62
C ILE A 30 -1.92 3.71 -11.10
N LYS A 31 -0.90 3.66 -11.96
CA LYS A 31 -1.07 3.79 -13.41
C LYS A 31 -0.21 2.76 -14.15
N CYS A 32 -0.85 2.06 -15.10
CA CYS A 32 -0.18 1.20 -16.07
C CYS A 32 -0.03 1.90 -17.42
N ARG A 33 0.72 1.30 -18.36
CA ARG A 33 0.84 1.85 -19.71
C ARG A 33 -0.46 1.65 -20.48
N THR A 34 -0.61 2.36 -21.60
CA THR A 34 -1.76 2.22 -22.50
C THR A 34 -1.94 0.75 -22.90
N ASN A 35 -3.17 0.24 -22.77
CA ASN A 35 -3.57 -1.17 -23.03
C ASN A 35 -3.13 -2.19 -21.97
N GLU A 36 -2.53 -1.76 -20.86
CA GLU A 36 -2.31 -2.60 -19.68
C GLU A 36 -3.39 -2.34 -18.63
N LYS A 37 -3.66 -3.36 -17.83
CA LYS A 37 -4.63 -3.34 -16.73
C LYS A 37 -3.91 -3.65 -15.44
N ILE A 38 -4.27 -2.91 -14.40
CA ILE A 38 -3.81 -3.12 -13.04
C ILE A 38 -4.38 -4.46 -12.56
N ARG A 39 -3.52 -5.32 -12.04
CA ARG A 39 -3.87 -6.50 -11.25
C ARG A 39 -3.34 -6.27 -9.84
N MET A 40 -4.22 -5.95 -8.89
CA MET A 40 -3.82 -5.85 -7.49
C MET A 40 -3.45 -7.23 -6.97
N LEU A 41 -2.32 -7.31 -6.26
CA LEU A 41 -1.85 -8.53 -5.59
C LEU A 41 -2.21 -8.47 -4.11
N ASP A 42 -1.82 -7.39 -3.43
CA ASP A 42 -2.00 -7.21 -2.00
C ASP A 42 -1.85 -5.74 -1.62
N ALA A 43 -2.33 -5.33 -0.44
CA ALA A 43 -2.05 -4.03 0.14
C ALA A 43 -2.02 -4.06 1.67
N PHE A 44 -1.22 -3.18 2.26
CA PHE A 44 -1.03 -3.10 3.71
C PHE A 44 -1.00 -1.66 4.18
N ASP A 45 -1.71 -1.39 5.27
CA ASP A 45 -1.51 -0.20 6.08
C ASP A 45 -0.47 -0.51 7.17
N VAL A 46 0.55 0.33 7.27
CA VAL A 46 1.71 0.08 8.11
C VAL A 46 1.92 1.21 9.12
N VAL A 47 2.10 0.83 10.38
CA VAL A 47 2.66 1.69 11.41
C VAL A 47 4.10 1.24 11.65
N ALA A 48 5.04 2.12 11.31
CA ALA A 48 6.45 1.89 11.53
C ALA A 48 6.78 2.17 12.99
N LYS A 49 7.24 1.14 13.71
CA LYS A 49 7.68 1.33 15.11
C LYS A 49 8.97 2.13 15.19
N ASP A 50 9.84 1.97 14.18
CA ASP A 50 11.03 2.76 13.98
C ASP A 50 10.93 3.58 12.71
N LYS A 51 11.00 4.90 12.86
CA LYS A 51 10.90 5.87 11.77
C LYS A 51 12.10 5.78 10.81
N SER A 52 13.22 5.20 11.22
CA SER A 52 14.36 4.93 10.34
C SER A 52 14.04 3.90 9.25
N ARG A 53 13.01 3.08 9.48
CA ARG A 53 12.54 2.01 8.57
C ARG A 53 11.46 2.47 7.61
N LEU A 54 11.03 3.73 7.70
CA LEU A 54 10.10 4.30 6.74
C LEU A 54 10.71 4.25 5.32
N PRO A 55 9.90 3.98 4.29
CA PRO A 55 10.35 4.11 2.92
C PRO A 55 10.98 5.49 2.69
N LEU A 56 12.07 5.55 1.92
CA LEU A 56 12.80 6.80 1.63
C LEU A 56 11.86 7.91 1.12
N GLN A 57 10.79 7.54 0.40
CA GLN A 57 9.76 8.44 -0.08
C GLN A 57 9.05 9.19 1.07
N CYS A 58 8.87 8.54 2.22
CA CYS A 58 8.21 9.10 3.39
C CYS A 58 9.18 9.88 4.30
N LEU A 59 10.49 9.62 4.23
CA LEU A 59 11.50 10.35 4.99
C LEU A 59 11.71 11.79 4.50
N THR A 60 11.41 12.07 3.22
CA THR A 60 11.60 13.41 2.62
C THR A 60 10.43 14.38 2.90
N GLN A 61 9.32 13.91 3.48
CA GLN A 61 8.18 14.75 3.84
C GLN A 61 8.41 15.43 5.21
N LYS A 62 9.31 16.42 5.20
CA LYS A 62 9.46 17.62 6.06
C LYS A 62 9.11 17.63 7.56
N HIS A 63 8.93 16.51 8.27
CA HIS A 63 8.76 16.51 9.72
C HIS A 63 9.32 15.26 10.41
N PHE A 64 10.65 15.03 10.40
CA PHE A 64 11.24 14.01 11.28
C PHE A 64 12.62 14.40 11.82
N SER A 65 12.78 14.34 13.15
CA SER A 65 14.09 14.32 13.81
C SER A 65 14.60 12.89 13.87
N MET A 66 15.81 12.64 13.35
CA MET A 66 16.49 11.35 13.45
C MET A 66 17.13 11.16 14.83
N VAL A 67 16.92 10.01 15.45
CA VAL A 67 17.79 9.47 16.51
C VAL A 67 17.97 7.99 16.23
N TYR A 68 19.21 7.53 16.07
CA TYR A 68 19.54 6.11 15.94
C TYR A 68 19.40 5.45 17.32
N GLY A 69 18.63 4.36 17.39
CA GLY A 69 18.53 3.54 18.58
C GLY A 69 18.36 2.08 18.19
N ASP A 70 19.41 1.29 18.41
CA ASP A 70 19.31 -0.17 18.51
C ASP A 70 18.30 -0.52 19.61
N ASN A 71 17.17 -1.12 19.25
CA ASN A 71 16.46 -2.00 20.17
C ASN A 71 15.61 -3.03 19.43
N THR A 72 16.05 -4.27 19.59
CA THR A 72 15.44 -5.51 19.17
C THR A 72 14.08 -5.73 19.87
N ASN A 73 12.95 -5.54 19.16
CA ASN A 73 11.63 -6.19 19.36
C ASN A 73 10.59 -5.64 18.34
N ASP A 74 10.93 -5.70 17.06
CA ASP A 74 10.73 -4.56 16.15
C ASP A 74 9.95 -4.94 14.87
N ASP A 75 8.78 -5.57 15.02
CA ASP A 75 7.89 -5.88 13.90
C ASP A 75 6.93 -4.70 13.66
N ASP A 76 7.07 -4.04 12.51
CA ASP A 76 6.10 -3.04 12.06
C ASP A 76 4.69 -3.63 12.10
N CYS A 77 3.72 -2.83 12.52
CA CYS A 77 2.34 -3.30 12.50
C CYS A 77 1.75 -3.12 11.11
N LYS A 78 1.46 -4.27 10.50
CA LYS A 78 0.87 -4.35 9.16
C LYS A 78 -0.55 -4.87 9.28
N VAL A 79 -1.50 -4.11 8.76
CA VAL A 79 -2.89 -4.53 8.64
C VAL A 79 -3.20 -4.67 7.16
N HIS A 80 -3.68 -5.84 6.78
CA HIS A 80 -4.08 -6.10 5.40
C HIS A 80 -5.24 -5.18 5.02
N THR A 81 -5.06 -4.46 3.92
CA THR A 81 -6.08 -3.66 3.26
C THR A 81 -6.20 -4.14 1.82
N SER A 82 -7.27 -3.77 1.12
CA SER A 82 -7.43 -4.23 -0.26
C SER A 82 -8.00 -3.14 -1.14
N PHE A 83 -7.28 -2.85 -2.21
CA PHE A 83 -7.74 -1.98 -3.29
C PHE A 83 -8.16 -2.78 -4.52
N THR A 84 -8.29 -4.10 -4.40
CA THR A 84 -8.57 -5.00 -5.53
C THR A 84 -9.86 -4.62 -6.24
N SER A 85 -10.96 -4.42 -5.52
CA SER A 85 -12.24 -4.00 -6.11
C SER A 85 -12.20 -2.58 -6.70
N ALA A 86 -11.36 -1.71 -6.15
CA ALA A 86 -11.23 -0.34 -6.61
C ALA A 86 -10.37 -0.23 -7.88
N CYS A 87 -9.24 -0.94 -7.95
CA CYS A 87 -8.21 -0.71 -8.96
C CYS A 87 -8.03 -1.83 -9.99
N SER A 88 -8.34 -3.09 -9.67
CA SER A 88 -8.11 -4.18 -10.61
C SER A 88 -8.96 -4.02 -11.88
N GLY A 89 -8.35 -4.25 -13.05
CA GLY A 89 -9.00 -4.13 -14.35
C GLY A 89 -9.04 -2.71 -14.93
N ARG A 90 -8.50 -1.73 -14.21
CA ARG A 90 -8.35 -0.34 -14.69
C ARG A 90 -6.95 -0.10 -15.27
N GLU A 91 -6.83 0.88 -16.16
CA GLU A 91 -5.51 1.35 -16.62
C GLU A 91 -4.90 2.39 -15.65
N ASN A 92 -5.78 3.17 -15.01
CA ASN A 92 -5.44 4.18 -14.01
C ASN A 92 -6.42 4.08 -12.83
N CYS A 93 -5.91 4.16 -11.61
CA CYS A 93 -6.68 4.16 -10.37
C CYS A 93 -6.14 5.22 -9.42
N THR A 94 -6.99 6.13 -8.96
CA THR A 94 -6.66 7.10 -7.92
C THR A 94 -7.51 6.82 -6.69
N LEU A 95 -6.85 6.62 -5.55
CA LEU A 95 -7.44 6.35 -4.26
C LEU A 95 -7.32 7.58 -3.38
N HIS A 96 -8.41 7.92 -2.69
CA HIS A 96 -8.39 8.95 -1.65
C HIS A 96 -7.90 8.32 -0.34
N MET A 97 -6.75 8.77 0.13
CA MET A 97 -6.10 8.25 1.33
C MET A 97 -6.35 9.22 2.47
N GLN A 98 -7.24 8.85 3.37
CA GLN A 98 -7.50 9.61 4.60
C GLN A 98 -6.53 9.14 5.71
N PRO A 99 -6.30 9.95 6.75
CA PRO A 99 -5.59 9.48 7.93
C PRO A 99 -6.30 8.28 8.55
N ILE A 100 -5.60 7.15 8.66
CA ILE A 100 -6.14 5.90 9.22
C ILE A 100 -5.57 5.71 10.62
N ARG A 101 -6.44 5.34 11.57
CA ARG A 101 -6.00 4.78 12.85
C ARG A 101 -6.27 3.29 12.85
N LEU A 102 -5.25 2.51 13.20
CA LEU A 102 -5.40 1.06 13.29
C LEU A 102 -6.18 0.68 14.54
N ASN A 103 -7.35 0.09 14.34
CA ASN A 103 -8.11 -0.58 15.39
C ASN A 103 -7.81 -2.09 15.36
N SER A 104 -6.57 -2.44 15.71
CA SER A 104 -6.17 -3.84 15.84
C SER A 104 -6.58 -4.42 17.19
N ALA A 105 -7.08 -5.65 17.21
CA ALA A 105 -7.24 -6.44 18.44
C ALA A 105 -5.88 -6.83 19.06
N ASN A 106 -4.81 -6.76 18.26
CA ASN A 106 -3.44 -6.90 18.73
C ASN A 106 -2.99 -5.58 19.38
N LYS A 107 -2.75 -5.60 20.71
CA LYS A 107 -2.49 -4.41 21.54
C LYS A 107 -1.29 -3.58 21.07
N THR A 108 -0.37 -4.16 20.31
CA THR A 108 0.91 -3.53 19.95
C THR A 108 0.73 -2.25 19.15
N CYS A 109 -0.33 -2.11 18.32
CA CYS A 109 -0.56 -0.93 17.48
C CYS A 109 -2.00 -0.43 17.49
N HIS A 110 -2.69 -0.69 18.59
CA HIS A 110 -4.05 -0.22 18.78
C HIS A 110 -4.05 1.30 18.94
N ASN A 111 -4.92 2.00 18.19
CA ASN A 111 -5.06 3.46 18.15
C ASN A 111 -3.85 4.24 17.61
N GLU A 112 -2.91 3.57 16.93
CA GLU A 112 -1.81 4.26 16.26
C GLU A 112 -2.23 4.75 14.87
N LEU A 113 -1.68 5.91 14.48
CA LEU A 113 -1.86 6.47 13.15
C LEU A 113 -0.97 5.71 12.16
N VAL A 114 -1.54 5.28 11.04
CA VAL A 114 -0.80 4.65 9.95
C VAL A 114 0.21 5.64 9.40
N ASP A 115 1.47 5.22 9.24
CA ASP A 115 2.54 6.04 8.68
C ASP A 115 2.55 5.96 7.15
N TYR A 116 2.31 4.79 6.59
CA TYR A 116 2.23 4.60 5.15
C TYR A 116 1.36 3.42 4.75
N THR A 117 0.77 3.51 3.56
CA THR A 117 0.12 2.39 2.89
C THR A 117 1.02 1.92 1.76
N MET A 118 1.15 0.61 1.62
CA MET A 118 1.87 -0.04 0.54
C MET A 118 0.92 -0.93 -0.25
N ALA A 119 0.94 -0.83 -1.58
CA ALA A 119 0.14 -1.65 -2.45
C ALA A 119 1.02 -2.37 -3.49
N PHE A 120 0.86 -3.68 -3.58
CA PHE A 120 1.52 -4.54 -4.55
C PHE A 120 0.57 -4.81 -5.70
N PHE A 121 1.05 -4.60 -6.92
CA PHE A 121 0.24 -4.77 -8.12
C PHE A 121 1.11 -5.19 -9.30
N GLU A 122 0.48 -5.57 -10.40
CA GLU A 122 1.13 -5.76 -11.68
C GLU A 122 0.38 -5.02 -12.78
N CYS A 123 1.09 -4.69 -13.85
CA CYS A 123 0.48 -4.23 -15.10
C CYS A 123 0.49 -5.39 -16.09
N ILE A 124 -0.69 -5.94 -16.38
CA ILE A 124 -0.85 -7.04 -17.32
C ILE A 124 -1.57 -6.57 -18.58
N SER A 125 -1.21 -7.11 -19.74
CA SER A 125 -1.90 -6.77 -20.99
C SER A 125 -3.42 -6.98 -20.86
N GLY A 126 -4.23 -6.02 -21.29
CA GLY A 126 -5.69 -6.09 -21.17
C GLY A 126 -6.33 -7.28 -21.86
N ARG A 127 -5.67 -7.86 -22.88
CA ARG A 127 -6.12 -9.11 -23.53
C ARG A 127 -5.99 -10.35 -22.63
N LYS A 128 -5.17 -10.27 -21.58
CA LYS A 128 -4.96 -11.32 -20.57
C LYS A 128 -5.76 -11.08 -19.29
N PHE A 129 -6.54 -10.00 -19.23
CA PHE A 129 -7.37 -9.64 -18.09
C PHE A 129 -8.78 -10.19 -18.31
N ILE A 130 -9.05 -11.41 -17.82
CA ILE A 130 -10.39 -12.04 -17.86
C ILE A 130 -10.86 -12.13 -16.40
N ILE A 131 -12.00 -11.51 -16.07
CA ILE A 131 -12.62 -11.52 -14.73
C ILE A 131 -13.64 -12.64 -14.65
#